data_AF-A0AAV2RF59-F1
#
_entry.id   AF-A0AAV2RF59-F1
#
_cell.length_a   1.000
_cell.length_b   1.000
_cell.length_c   1.000
_cell.angle_alpha   90.00
_cell.angle_beta   90.00
_cell.angle_gamma   90.00
#
_symmetry.space_group_name_H-M   'P 1'
#
loop_
_entity.id
_entity.type
_entity.pdbx_description
1 polymer ?
#
loop_
_entity_poly.entity_id
_entity_poly.type
_entity_poly.pdbx_seq_one_letter_code
_entity_poly.pdbx_strand_id
1 'polypeptide(L)'
;VNCSHSCHIHATPNRHKVQSENQFIAHQADPSINHGTANVEVTNVFHEDCHCQSMFTVGGCHMKQVIHLQEDPVQASAFSGLSIARLDGTQTFTFMKTLARYLPQIFKADLKHNPIKDFDMTNKENISRASQSLPFVPCSMHIYTPIDVKMCTEHFKRSWHVPLKITFIGDSRTRNTMQEMAKILIKELNLHTAAEDPQQLMYLITNIEGRSNIPANGNNIEINYIFAPIIERKVAKPIPGYDFLGYGARDIFEVWSEGKSWINIHRNQTFHLPHLVVVNTGMWYNMKTPAEVAVSEFIHAMHIMTPILKRLSKITRVLWPLHGPIKENLAYTPDLDWTPVLDLMNSITWLKLRDSNVWLWDTRTILMLRQKQECFELYEAGLGNVLLLELGCLDMKHAGKDVERGAINMIWNLVCNSLLNMKTTHCCS
;
A
#
# COMPACT_ATOMS: atom_id res chain seq x y z
N VAL A 1 33.88 -20.05 -9.46
CA VAL A 1 34.12 -19.89 -8.01
C VAL A 1 32.84 -20.28 -7.31
N ASN A 2 32.80 -21.51 -6.78
CA ASN A 2 31.62 -22.09 -6.12
C ASN A 2 31.53 -21.56 -4.69
N CYS A 3 30.40 -20.95 -4.33
CA CYS A 3 30.04 -20.71 -2.93
C CYS A 3 28.75 -21.48 -2.61
N SER A 4 28.92 -22.71 -2.14
CA SER A 4 27.93 -23.44 -1.37
C SER A 4 27.99 -22.95 0.08
N HIS A 5 26.94 -22.31 0.58
CA HIS A 5 26.73 -22.12 2.03
C HIS A 5 25.33 -22.65 2.37
N SER A 6 25.32 -23.86 2.92
CA SER A 6 24.19 -24.47 3.60
C SER A 6 24.04 -23.88 5.00
N CYS A 7 22.95 -23.17 5.27
CA CYS A 7 22.53 -22.88 6.64
C CYS A 7 21.89 -24.12 7.25
N HIS A 8 22.62 -24.81 8.14
CA HIS A 8 22.03 -25.80 9.03
C HIS A 8 21.37 -25.08 10.22
N ILE A 9 20.03 -25.17 10.30
CA ILE A 9 19.27 -24.79 11.49
C ILE A 9 19.29 -25.99 12.44
N HIS A 10 19.99 -25.87 13.56
CA HIS A 10 19.88 -26.81 14.67
C HIS A 10 18.57 -26.55 15.41
N ALA A 11 17.60 -27.46 15.27
CA ALA A 11 16.43 -27.53 16.13
C ALA A 11 16.79 -28.31 17.40
N THR A 12 16.80 -27.63 18.55
CA THR A 12 16.74 -28.29 19.87
C THR A 12 15.27 -28.53 20.25
N PRO A 13 14.87 -29.78 20.58
CA PRO A 13 13.49 -30.06 20.99
C PRO A 13 13.34 -29.80 22.50
N ASN A 14 12.64 -28.73 22.87
CA ASN A 14 12.09 -28.61 24.23
C ASN A 14 10.69 -29.23 24.27
N ARG A 15 10.60 -30.40 24.89
CA ARG A 15 9.34 -31.04 25.28
C ARG A 15 8.75 -30.30 26.47
N HIS A 16 7.66 -29.55 26.26
CA HIS A 16 6.66 -29.34 27.29
C HIS A 16 5.36 -30.05 26.87
N LYS A 17 5.02 -31.09 27.63
CA LYS A 17 3.69 -31.70 27.64
C LYS A 17 2.73 -30.68 28.24
N VAL A 18 1.72 -30.27 27.48
CA VAL A 18 0.48 -29.71 28.03
C VAL A 18 -0.62 -30.70 27.67
N GLN A 19 -1.14 -31.40 28.68
CA GLN A 19 -2.41 -32.09 28.61
C GLN A 19 -3.51 -31.04 28.82
N SER A 20 -4.45 -30.94 27.90
CA SER A 20 -5.78 -30.40 28.21
C SER A 20 -6.83 -31.27 27.52
N GLU A 21 -7.33 -32.24 28.28
CA GLU A 21 -8.66 -32.80 28.09
C GLU A 21 -9.68 -31.70 28.44
N ASN A 22 -10.62 -31.43 27.55
CA ASN A 22 -11.85 -30.72 27.92
C ASN A 22 -13.03 -31.60 27.49
N GLN A 23 -13.60 -32.29 28.49
CA GLN A 23 -14.91 -32.91 28.43
C GLN A 23 -15.98 -31.82 28.47
N PHE A 24 -16.92 -31.87 27.52
CA PHE A 24 -18.13 -31.06 27.53
C PHE A 24 -19.16 -31.71 28.47
N ILE A 25 -19.55 -31.02 29.54
CA ILE A 25 -20.75 -31.31 30.32
C ILE A 25 -21.77 -30.22 29.97
N ALA A 26 -22.89 -30.62 29.37
CA ALA A 26 -24.02 -29.75 29.10
C ALA A 26 -24.90 -29.62 30.36
N HIS A 27 -25.06 -28.40 30.87
CA HIS A 27 -26.14 -28.06 31.78
C HIS A 27 -27.16 -27.19 31.04
N GLN A 28 -28.41 -27.66 31.06
CA GLN A 28 -29.59 -26.90 30.66
C GLN A 28 -29.82 -25.73 31.64
N ALA A 29 -30.10 -24.54 31.11
CA ALA A 29 -30.57 -23.41 31.89
C ALA A 29 -31.71 -22.66 31.15
N ASP A 30 -32.88 -22.73 31.79
CA ASP A 30 -33.95 -21.74 32.03
C ASP A 30 -34.03 -20.44 31.17
N PRO A 31 -35.19 -20.09 30.59
CA PRO A 31 -35.39 -18.85 29.85
C PRO A 31 -36.03 -17.75 30.73
N SER A 32 -35.22 -16.83 31.25
CA SER A 32 -35.73 -15.54 31.74
C SER A 32 -34.77 -14.38 31.45
N ILE A 33 -35.15 -13.58 30.45
CA ILE A 33 -34.99 -12.12 30.30
C ILE A 33 -33.74 -11.49 30.93
N ASN A 34 -32.78 -11.12 30.07
CA ASN A 34 -32.08 -9.83 30.19
C ASN A 34 -31.51 -9.42 28.83
N HIS A 35 -31.85 -8.20 28.37
CA HIS A 35 -31.23 -7.55 27.23
C HIS A 35 -29.79 -7.13 27.58
N GLY A 36 -28.87 -8.09 27.54
CA GLY A 36 -27.44 -7.83 27.57
C GLY A 36 -26.92 -7.61 26.16
N THR A 37 -26.46 -6.39 25.86
CA THR A 37 -25.56 -6.12 24.72
C THR A 37 -24.33 -7.01 24.87
N ALA A 38 -24.23 -8.07 24.07
CA ALA A 38 -23.05 -8.90 24.00
C ALA A 38 -21.89 -8.08 23.42
N ASN A 39 -21.02 -7.57 24.28
CA ASN A 39 -19.71 -7.10 23.87
C ASN A 39 -18.90 -8.33 23.46
N VAL A 40 -18.92 -8.64 22.16
CA VAL A 40 -17.99 -9.60 21.57
C VAL A 40 -16.62 -8.92 21.54
N GLU A 41 -15.80 -9.16 22.56
CA GLU A 41 -14.37 -8.87 22.49
C GLU A 41 -13.74 -9.80 21.44
N VAL A 42 -13.68 -9.32 20.20
CA VAL A 42 -12.86 -9.92 19.15
C VAL A 42 -11.41 -9.64 19.49
N THR A 43 -10.79 -10.52 20.27
CA THR A 43 -9.34 -10.55 20.42
C THR A 43 -8.75 -11.07 19.12
N ASN A 44 -8.34 -10.16 18.25
CA ASN A 44 -7.59 -10.47 17.04
C ASN A 44 -6.24 -11.07 17.44
N VAL A 45 -6.17 -12.38 17.63
CA VAL A 45 -4.90 -13.11 17.79
C VAL A 45 -4.24 -13.20 16.41
N PHE A 46 -3.55 -12.13 16.02
CA PHE A 46 -2.58 -12.21 14.93
C PHE A 46 -1.26 -12.69 15.53
N HIS A 47 -0.75 -13.83 15.05
CA HIS A 47 0.54 -14.37 15.46
C HIS A 47 1.66 -13.34 15.24
N GLU A 48 2.42 -13.04 16.30
CA GLU A 48 3.54 -12.07 16.31
C GLU A 48 4.77 -12.55 15.52
N ASP A 49 4.78 -13.77 14.99
CA ASP A 49 5.98 -14.43 14.44
C ASP A 49 6.31 -14.11 12.97
N CYS A 50 5.54 -13.26 12.29
CA CYS A 50 5.92 -12.81 10.94
C CYS A 50 6.93 -11.66 11.04
N HIS A 51 8.22 -11.96 10.87
CA HIS A 51 9.34 -11.00 10.76
C HIS A 51 9.25 -10.00 9.58
N CYS A 52 8.09 -9.87 8.92
CA CYS A 52 7.86 -9.05 7.73
C CYS A 52 7.37 -7.62 8.03
N GLN A 53 7.64 -7.08 9.21
CA GLN A 53 6.96 -5.88 9.74
C GLN A 53 7.48 -4.52 9.21
N SER A 54 8.60 -4.42 8.48
CA SER A 54 9.15 -3.11 8.07
C SER A 54 9.63 -3.02 6.61
N MET A 55 8.99 -2.09 5.88
CA MET A 55 9.28 -1.38 4.61
C MET A 55 9.87 -2.04 3.37
N PHE A 56 10.68 -3.08 3.50
CA PHE A 56 11.26 -3.78 2.34
C PHE A 56 11.26 -5.28 2.51
N THR A 57 10.65 -5.76 3.60
CA THR A 57 10.47 -7.17 3.88
C THR A 57 9.61 -7.89 2.84
N VAL A 58 8.89 -7.15 2.02
CA VAL A 58 7.99 -7.76 1.04
C VAL A 58 7.91 -6.93 -0.23
N GLY A 59 8.91 -7.08 -1.09
CA GLY A 59 8.84 -6.64 -2.49
C GLY A 59 8.79 -7.86 -3.39
N GLY A 60 7.98 -7.82 -4.44
CA GLY A 60 8.01 -8.85 -5.48
C GLY A 60 9.44 -9.00 -6.01
N CYS A 61 10.00 -10.20 -5.93
CA CYS A 61 11.28 -10.53 -6.52
C CYS A 61 11.25 -10.32 -8.03
N HIS A 62 11.78 -9.18 -8.46
CA HIS A 62 12.15 -8.90 -9.84
C HIS A 62 10.98 -8.74 -10.82
N MET A 63 11.26 -7.99 -11.88
CA MET A 63 10.35 -7.78 -13.01
C MET A 63 9.92 -9.09 -13.69
N LYS A 64 10.64 -10.20 -13.48
CA LYS A 64 10.22 -11.54 -13.89
C LYS A 64 8.82 -11.91 -13.40
N GLN A 65 8.44 -11.50 -12.19
CA GLN A 65 7.11 -11.81 -11.66
C GLN A 65 6.01 -11.03 -12.38
N VAL A 66 6.32 -9.82 -12.86
CA VAL A 66 5.38 -8.99 -13.62
C VAL A 66 5.19 -9.51 -15.04
N ILE A 67 6.14 -10.26 -15.60
CA ILE A 67 5.97 -10.96 -16.89
C ILE A 67 4.73 -11.87 -16.82
N HIS A 68 4.51 -12.54 -15.69
CA HIS A 68 3.34 -13.43 -15.51
C HIS A 68 2.01 -12.68 -15.37
N LEU A 69 2.04 -11.35 -15.19
CA LEU A 69 0.85 -10.51 -15.22
C LEU A 69 0.45 -10.10 -16.64
N GLN A 70 1.31 -10.34 -17.64
CA GLN A 70 1.10 -9.91 -19.01
C GLN A 70 0.29 -10.96 -19.78
N GLU A 71 -0.87 -10.54 -20.28
CA GLU A 71 -1.68 -11.35 -21.19
C GLU A 71 -1.15 -11.29 -22.64
N ASP A 72 -0.57 -10.16 -23.04
CA ASP A 72 0.02 -9.96 -24.38
C ASP A 72 1.45 -10.55 -24.43
N PRO A 73 1.72 -11.53 -25.33
CA PRO A 73 3.05 -12.08 -25.52
C PRO A 73 4.12 -11.04 -25.88
N VAL A 74 3.76 -9.96 -26.59
CA VAL A 74 4.68 -8.86 -26.94
C VAL A 74 5.08 -8.09 -25.68
N GLN A 75 4.11 -7.77 -24.81
CA GLN A 75 4.38 -7.16 -23.52
C GLN A 75 5.24 -8.09 -22.65
N ALA A 76 4.87 -9.37 -22.54
CA ALA A 76 5.63 -10.37 -21.80
C ALA A 76 7.08 -10.47 -22.28
N SER A 77 7.30 -10.49 -23.60
CA SER A 77 8.63 -10.49 -24.20
C SER A 77 9.41 -9.21 -23.90
N ALA A 78 8.75 -8.04 -23.96
CA ALA A 78 9.38 -6.77 -23.61
C ALA A 78 9.79 -6.75 -22.14
N PHE A 79 8.90 -7.12 -21.21
CA PHE A 79 9.20 -7.23 -19.77
C PHE A 79 10.28 -8.28 -19.48
N SER A 80 10.33 -9.38 -20.24
CA SER A 80 11.40 -10.39 -20.16
C SER A 80 12.75 -9.82 -20.57
N GLY A 81 12.80 -9.12 -21.72
CA GLY A 81 13.98 -8.40 -22.18
C GLY A 81 14.46 -7.38 -21.14
N LEU A 82 13.54 -6.57 -20.61
CA LEU A 82 13.81 -5.64 -19.51
C LEU A 82 14.39 -6.36 -18.28
N SER A 83 13.82 -7.51 -17.91
CA SER A 83 14.24 -8.24 -16.72
C SER A 83 15.62 -8.89 -16.85
N ILE A 84 15.94 -9.45 -18.02
CA ILE A 84 17.26 -10.03 -18.32
C ILE A 84 18.30 -8.92 -18.34
N ALA A 85 17.99 -7.83 -19.04
CA ALA A 85 18.87 -6.68 -19.16
C ALA A 85 19.18 -6.04 -17.79
N ARG A 86 18.29 -6.15 -16.79
CA ARG A 86 18.55 -5.74 -15.39
C ARG A 86 19.50 -6.65 -14.62
N LEU A 87 19.49 -7.96 -14.88
CA LEU A 87 20.27 -8.95 -14.12
C LEU A 87 21.72 -8.99 -14.59
N ASP A 88 21.92 -8.98 -15.92
CA ASP A 88 23.23 -9.28 -16.50
C ASP A 88 24.12 -8.04 -16.61
N GLY A 89 23.54 -6.83 -16.52
CA GLY A 89 24.28 -5.56 -16.64
C GLY A 89 24.87 -5.30 -18.04
N THR A 90 24.64 -6.20 -19.00
CA THR A 90 25.19 -6.27 -20.37
C THR A 90 24.52 -5.33 -21.38
N GLN A 91 23.95 -4.20 -20.92
CA GLN A 91 23.08 -3.40 -21.80
C GLN A 91 23.83 -2.52 -22.81
N THR A 92 23.39 -2.59 -24.07
CA THR A 92 23.71 -1.66 -25.17
C THR A 92 22.97 -0.32 -25.07
N PHE A 93 21.84 -0.29 -24.36
CA PHE A 93 21.10 0.93 -24.05
C PHE A 93 21.56 1.47 -22.70
N THR A 94 22.15 2.67 -22.66
CA THR A 94 22.68 3.29 -21.45
C THR A 94 21.64 3.52 -20.35
N PHE A 95 20.35 3.53 -20.73
CA PHE A 95 19.22 4.01 -19.92
C PHE A 95 18.39 2.93 -19.22
N MET A 96 18.28 1.67 -19.68
CA MET A 96 17.54 0.66 -18.89
C MET A 96 18.32 0.10 -17.69
N LYS A 97 19.45 0.74 -17.36
CA LYS A 97 20.12 0.66 -16.06
C LYS A 97 19.31 1.36 -14.95
N THR A 98 18.44 2.34 -15.27
CA THR A 98 17.66 3.14 -14.31
C THR A 98 16.22 2.67 -14.13
N LEU A 99 15.67 1.93 -15.11
CA LEU A 99 14.39 1.24 -15.02
C LEU A 99 14.39 0.41 -13.72
N ALA A 100 13.79 0.97 -12.68
CA ALA A 100 13.73 0.54 -11.29
C ALA A 100 14.95 -0.24 -10.73
N ARG A 101 16.05 0.49 -10.53
CA ARG A 101 17.19 0.06 -9.69
C ARG A 101 17.52 1.12 -8.64
N TYR A 102 16.60 1.35 -7.70
CA TYR A 102 16.97 1.97 -6.42
C TYR A 102 16.22 1.22 -5.33
N LEU A 103 16.90 0.29 -4.64
CA LEU A 103 16.53 0.03 -3.26
C LEU A 103 16.51 1.41 -2.59
N PRO A 104 15.43 1.81 -1.89
CA PRO A 104 15.38 3.15 -1.35
C PRO A 104 16.61 3.39 -0.49
N GLN A 105 17.29 4.48 -0.84
CA GLN A 105 18.56 4.81 -0.23
C GLN A 105 18.27 5.45 1.10
N ILE A 106 19.01 5.08 2.13
CA ILE A 106 18.93 5.81 3.40
C ILE A 106 19.66 7.13 3.17
N PHE A 107 18.97 8.23 3.35
CA PHE A 107 19.60 9.55 3.40
C PHE A 107 20.01 9.85 4.84
N LYS A 108 21.25 10.29 5.04
CA LYS A 108 21.69 10.94 6.26
C LYS A 108 21.52 12.44 6.06
N ALA A 109 20.54 13.01 6.76
CA ALA A 109 20.42 14.45 6.91
C ALA A 109 20.91 14.83 8.31
N ASP A 110 21.89 15.73 8.42
CA ASP A 110 22.37 16.23 9.70
C ASP A 110 21.43 17.34 10.22
N LEU A 111 20.27 16.96 10.76
CA LEU A 111 19.21 17.87 11.20
C LEU A 111 19.45 18.42 12.63
N LYS A 112 20.66 18.90 12.92
CA LYS A 112 21.13 19.13 14.30
C LYS A 112 20.44 20.27 15.08
N HIS A 113 19.83 21.28 14.45
CA HIS A 113 19.36 22.47 15.20
C HIS A 113 17.91 22.89 14.93
N ASN A 114 17.40 22.75 13.72
CA ASN A 114 15.96 22.86 13.45
C ASN A 114 15.63 22.25 12.08
N PRO A 115 14.94 21.08 12.00
CA PRO A 115 14.72 20.39 10.74
C PRO A 115 13.91 21.20 9.71
N ILE A 116 13.23 22.27 10.14
CA ILE A 116 12.42 23.14 9.30
C ILE A 116 13.24 24.31 8.73
N LYS A 117 14.29 24.78 9.41
CA LYS A 117 15.10 25.93 8.98
C LYS A 117 16.44 25.56 8.33
N ASP A 118 16.97 24.39 8.67
CA ASP A 118 18.31 23.95 8.23
C ASP A 118 18.25 23.04 6.98
N PHE A 119 17.05 22.75 6.47
CA PHE A 119 16.85 21.89 5.32
C PHE A 119 16.96 22.69 4.02
N ASP A 120 18.20 22.87 3.54
CA ASP A 120 18.50 23.47 2.24
C ASP A 120 18.81 22.35 1.23
N MET A 121 17.89 22.08 0.29
CA MET A 121 18.11 21.08 -0.77
C MET A 121 19.16 21.52 -1.81
N THR A 122 19.49 22.81 -1.87
CA THR A 122 20.53 23.31 -2.77
C THR A 122 21.92 23.01 -2.22
N ASN A 123 22.05 22.89 -0.89
CA ASN A 123 23.28 22.50 -0.22
C ASN A 123 23.39 20.98 -0.09
N LYS A 124 23.77 20.33 -1.21
CA LYS A 124 23.96 18.87 -1.33
C LYS A 124 24.93 18.26 -0.31
N GLU A 125 25.73 19.06 0.39
CA GLU A 125 26.69 18.59 1.40
C GLU A 125 26.02 18.09 2.69
N ASN A 126 24.82 18.57 3.01
CA ASN A 126 24.10 18.24 4.26
C ASN A 126 23.21 16.98 4.17
N ILE A 127 22.98 16.49 2.95
CA ILE A 127 22.22 15.26 2.68
C ILE A 127 23.17 14.27 2.01
N SER A 128 23.83 13.44 2.83
CA SER A 128 24.72 12.41 2.33
C SER A 128 23.98 11.07 2.20
N ARG A 129 24.29 10.30 1.15
CA ARG A 129 23.82 8.92 1.05
C ARG A 129 24.44 8.11 2.18
N ALA A 130 23.63 7.44 2.99
CA ALA A 130 24.18 6.38 3.82
C ALA A 130 24.62 5.25 2.88
N SER A 131 25.79 4.67 3.13
CA SER A 131 26.32 3.54 2.36
C SER A 131 25.51 2.24 2.54
N GLN A 132 24.42 2.26 3.31
CA GLN A 132 23.61 1.10 3.64
C GLN A 132 22.28 1.15 2.88
N SER A 133 22.00 0.09 2.13
CA SER A 133 20.65 -0.19 1.60
C SER A 133 19.71 -0.59 2.73
N LEU A 134 18.44 -0.23 2.63
CA LEU A 134 17.42 -0.67 3.59
C LEU A 134 17.24 -2.21 3.51
N PRO A 135 16.84 -2.88 4.62
CA PRO A 135 16.79 -4.35 4.70
C PRO A 135 15.69 -4.95 3.82
N PHE A 136 16.07 -5.53 2.68
CA PHE A 136 15.15 -6.16 1.71
C PHE A 136 15.04 -7.68 1.91
N VAL A 137 13.82 -8.22 1.95
CA VAL A 137 13.59 -9.67 1.99
C VAL A 137 13.00 -10.12 0.65
N PRO A 138 13.75 -10.89 -0.15
CA PRO A 138 13.25 -11.41 -1.41
C PRO A 138 12.15 -12.46 -1.16
N CYS A 139 10.97 -12.27 -1.75
CA CYS A 139 9.88 -13.24 -1.71
C CYS A 139 9.15 -13.33 -3.06
N SER A 140 8.43 -14.43 -3.28
CA SER A 140 7.61 -14.58 -4.48
C SER A 140 6.21 -14.01 -4.28
N MET A 141 5.79 -13.10 -5.15
CA MET A 141 4.40 -12.66 -5.15
C MET A 141 3.53 -13.75 -5.76
N HIS A 142 2.53 -14.23 -5.05
CA HIS A 142 1.48 -15.03 -5.67
C HIS A 142 0.61 -14.12 -6.54
N ILE A 143 0.29 -14.58 -7.74
CA ILE A 143 -0.60 -13.86 -8.65
C ILE A 143 -2.03 -14.35 -8.39
N TYR A 144 -2.81 -13.50 -7.73
CA TYR A 144 -4.22 -13.73 -7.41
C TYR A 144 -5.09 -13.49 -8.64
N THR A 145 -5.77 -14.55 -9.08
CA THR A 145 -6.89 -14.44 -10.01
C THR A 145 -8.17 -14.01 -9.27
N PRO A 146 -9.22 -13.53 -9.97
CA PRO A 146 -10.50 -13.24 -9.33
C PRO A 146 -11.07 -14.43 -8.53
N ILE A 147 -10.84 -15.67 -9.02
CA ILE A 147 -11.27 -16.91 -8.35
C ILE A 147 -10.53 -17.09 -7.01
N ASP A 148 -9.22 -16.88 -6.99
CA ASP A 148 -8.42 -16.98 -5.75
C ASP A 148 -8.88 -15.97 -4.71
N VAL A 149 -9.20 -14.74 -5.15
CA VAL A 149 -9.73 -13.70 -4.26
C VAL A 149 -11.08 -14.11 -3.68
N LYS A 150 -11.98 -14.66 -4.50
CA LYS A 150 -13.28 -15.16 -4.03
C LYS A 150 -13.13 -16.30 -3.01
N MET A 151 -12.26 -17.27 -3.28
CA MET A 151 -11.96 -18.34 -2.33
C MET A 151 -11.43 -17.79 -1.00
N CYS A 152 -10.55 -16.80 -1.07
CA CYS A 152 -10.03 -16.12 0.11
C CYS A 152 -11.13 -15.40 0.91
N THR A 153 -12.00 -14.62 0.26
CA THR A 153 -13.07 -13.90 0.96
C THR A 153 -14.13 -14.85 1.56
N GLU A 154 -14.42 -15.97 0.90
CA GLU A 154 -15.27 -17.04 1.44
C GLU A 154 -14.62 -17.73 2.64
N HIS A 155 -13.31 -18.03 2.58
CA HIS A 155 -12.59 -18.57 3.73
C HIS A 155 -12.57 -17.56 4.89
N PHE A 156 -12.36 -16.29 4.59
CA PHE A 156 -12.40 -15.21 5.57
C PHE A 156 -13.76 -15.16 6.27
N LYS A 157 -14.85 -15.07 5.49
CA LYS A 157 -16.21 -15.03 6.04
C LYS A 157 -16.53 -16.26 6.90
N ARG A 158 -16.09 -17.44 6.51
CA ARG A 158 -16.27 -18.67 7.31
C ARG A 158 -15.50 -18.62 8.64
N SER A 159 -14.31 -18.03 8.65
CA SER A 159 -13.42 -18.02 9.82
C SER A 159 -13.78 -16.92 10.83
N TRP A 160 -14.19 -15.74 10.35
CA TRP A 160 -14.50 -14.58 11.20
C TRP A 160 -15.98 -14.21 11.26
N HIS A 161 -16.85 -14.92 10.55
CA HIS A 161 -18.29 -14.66 10.47
C HIS A 161 -18.69 -13.25 10.00
N VAL A 162 -17.75 -12.46 9.48
CA VAL A 162 -17.95 -11.12 8.91
C VAL A 162 -17.31 -11.02 7.51
N PRO A 163 -17.82 -10.17 6.60
CA PRO A 163 -17.15 -9.95 5.33
C PRO A 163 -15.76 -9.33 5.56
N LEU A 164 -14.82 -9.59 4.64
CA LEU A 164 -13.53 -8.91 4.63
C LEU A 164 -13.76 -7.41 4.40
N LYS A 165 -13.06 -6.56 5.14
CA LYS A 165 -13.23 -5.09 5.06
C LYS A 165 -11.89 -4.45 4.78
N ILE A 166 -11.77 -3.78 3.63
CA ILE A 166 -10.57 -3.07 3.23
C ILE A 166 -10.93 -1.60 3.02
N THR A 167 -10.24 -0.70 3.72
CA THR A 167 -10.45 0.74 3.52
C THR A 167 -9.18 1.41 3.02
N PHE A 168 -9.31 2.08 1.87
CA PHE A 168 -8.30 2.89 1.22
C PHE A 168 -8.48 4.35 1.65
N ILE A 169 -7.48 4.94 2.32
CA ILE A 169 -7.50 6.32 2.78
C ILE A 169 -6.32 7.08 2.19
N GLY A 170 -6.58 8.16 1.47
CA GLY A 170 -5.49 8.97 0.94
C GLY A 170 -5.89 9.77 -0.27
N ASP A 171 -4.93 9.97 -1.15
CA ASP A 171 -5.07 10.78 -2.34
C ASP A 171 -5.49 9.97 -3.58
N SER A 172 -5.28 10.56 -4.77
CA SER A 172 -5.59 9.97 -6.06
C SER A 172 -4.75 8.73 -6.39
N ARG A 173 -3.56 8.55 -5.79
CA ARG A 173 -2.78 7.30 -5.94
C ARG A 173 -3.42 6.15 -5.18
N THR A 174 -3.86 6.40 -3.95
CA THR A 174 -4.62 5.42 -3.16
C THR A 174 -5.95 5.09 -3.84
N ARG A 175 -6.60 6.10 -4.42
CA ARG A 175 -7.80 5.93 -5.24
C ARG A 175 -7.51 5.01 -6.43
N ASN A 176 -6.45 5.27 -7.19
CA ASN A 176 -6.08 4.50 -8.38
C ASN A 176 -5.91 3.00 -8.06
N THR A 177 -5.20 2.67 -6.98
CA THR A 177 -5.08 1.28 -6.51
C THR A 177 -6.43 0.64 -6.20
N MET A 178 -7.31 1.36 -5.48
CA MET A 178 -8.66 0.87 -5.18
C MET A 178 -9.47 0.67 -6.46
N GLN A 179 -9.42 1.62 -7.40
CA GLN A 179 -10.16 1.58 -8.65
C GLN A 179 -9.73 0.37 -9.50
N GLU A 180 -8.43 0.12 -9.64
CA GLU A 180 -7.91 -1.04 -10.35
C GLU A 180 -8.29 -2.36 -9.63
N MET A 181 -8.29 -2.37 -8.29
CA MET A 181 -8.77 -3.54 -7.52
C MET A 181 -10.24 -3.83 -7.79
N ALA A 182 -11.08 -2.81 -7.73
CA ALA A 182 -12.51 -2.94 -7.96
C ALA A 182 -12.82 -3.39 -9.40
N LYS A 183 -12.13 -2.84 -10.40
CA LYS A 183 -12.27 -3.25 -11.82
C LYS A 183 -12.06 -4.75 -12.02
N ILE A 184 -11.02 -5.31 -11.40
CA ILE A 184 -10.67 -6.74 -11.51
C ILE A 184 -11.75 -7.62 -10.86
N LEU A 185 -12.34 -7.14 -9.76
CA LEU A 185 -13.21 -7.94 -8.90
C LEU A 185 -14.70 -7.73 -9.15
N ILE A 186 -15.09 -6.74 -9.95
CA ILE A 186 -16.48 -6.31 -10.09
C ILE A 186 -17.42 -7.45 -10.48
N LYS A 187 -17.02 -8.28 -11.46
CA LYS A 187 -17.84 -9.40 -11.93
C LYS A 187 -17.80 -10.57 -10.95
N GLU A 188 -16.61 -10.98 -10.52
CA GLU A 188 -16.44 -12.22 -9.74
C GLU A 188 -17.01 -12.09 -8.31
N LEU A 189 -16.87 -10.90 -7.70
CA LEU A 189 -17.38 -10.63 -6.36
C LEU A 189 -18.71 -9.88 -6.37
N ASN A 190 -19.32 -9.65 -7.55
CA ASN A 190 -20.54 -8.86 -7.69
C ASN A 190 -20.45 -7.52 -6.96
N LEU A 191 -19.36 -6.77 -7.19
CA LEU A 191 -19.16 -5.49 -6.51
C LEU A 191 -20.19 -4.46 -6.99
N HIS A 192 -20.84 -3.80 -6.04
CA HIS A 192 -21.84 -2.76 -6.27
C HIS A 192 -21.70 -1.66 -5.22
N THR A 193 -22.08 -0.43 -5.58
CA THR A 193 -22.28 0.64 -4.58
C THR A 193 -23.71 0.59 -4.05
N ALA A 194 -24.06 1.50 -3.13
CA ALA A 194 -25.46 1.76 -2.80
C ALA A 194 -26.31 2.18 -4.02
N ALA A 195 -25.67 2.70 -5.08
CA ALA A 195 -26.29 2.80 -6.38
C ALA A 195 -26.11 1.45 -7.11
N GLU A 196 -27.21 0.74 -7.30
CA GLU A 196 -27.29 -0.71 -7.52
C GLU A 196 -26.70 -1.24 -8.85
N ASP A 197 -26.15 -0.38 -9.71
CA ASP A 197 -25.61 -0.78 -11.02
C ASP A 197 -24.06 -0.87 -11.02
N PRO A 198 -23.46 -2.04 -11.33
CA PRO A 198 -22.02 -2.19 -11.55
C PRO A 198 -21.42 -1.21 -12.59
N GLN A 199 -22.18 -0.82 -13.61
CA GLN A 199 -21.73 0.21 -14.57
C GLN A 199 -21.64 1.58 -13.92
N GLN A 200 -22.55 1.90 -12.99
CA GLN A 200 -22.47 3.10 -12.19
C GLN A 200 -21.31 3.05 -11.19
N LEU A 201 -21.01 1.89 -10.58
CA LEU A 201 -19.79 1.75 -9.77
C LEU A 201 -18.56 2.07 -10.62
N MET A 202 -18.48 1.55 -11.86
CA MET A 202 -17.40 1.88 -12.77
C MET A 202 -17.35 3.36 -13.12
N TYR A 203 -18.49 3.98 -13.43
CA TYR A 203 -18.57 5.41 -13.68
C TYR A 203 -18.17 6.25 -12.47
N LEU A 204 -18.64 5.90 -11.27
CA LEU A 204 -18.27 6.57 -10.03
C LEU A 204 -16.78 6.40 -9.78
N ILE A 205 -16.24 5.20 -9.94
CA ILE A 205 -14.81 4.93 -9.86
C ILE A 205 -14.07 5.81 -10.87
N THR A 206 -14.41 5.84 -12.15
CA THR A 206 -13.57 6.48 -13.19
C THR A 206 -13.81 7.98 -13.38
N ASN A 207 -15.03 8.47 -13.19
CA ASN A 207 -15.46 9.84 -13.47
C ASN A 207 -15.69 10.69 -12.21
N ILE A 208 -15.21 10.22 -11.06
CA ILE A 208 -15.20 11.04 -9.85
C ILE A 208 -14.23 12.23 -10.03
N GLU A 209 -14.79 13.35 -10.48
CA GLU A 209 -14.37 14.69 -10.04
C GLU A 209 -14.64 14.85 -8.53
N GLY A 210 -15.62 14.10 -8.00
CA GLY A 210 -16.08 14.17 -6.62
C GLY A 210 -15.17 13.44 -5.64
N ARG A 211 -14.34 14.20 -4.91
CA ARG A 211 -13.56 13.86 -3.71
C ARG A 211 -14.40 13.21 -2.58
N SER A 212 -15.05 12.11 -2.90
CA SER A 212 -16.14 11.49 -2.17
C SER A 212 -15.76 10.11 -1.73
N ASN A 213 -16.30 9.71 -0.59
CA ASN A 213 -16.17 8.34 -0.13
C ASN A 213 -16.90 7.39 -1.08
N ILE A 214 -16.26 6.29 -1.45
CA ILE A 214 -16.81 5.27 -2.37
C ILE A 214 -16.91 3.97 -1.59
N PRO A 215 -18.08 3.63 -1.03
CA PRO A 215 -18.34 2.30 -0.49
C PRO A 215 -18.73 1.35 -1.63
N ALA A 216 -18.01 0.24 -1.76
CA ALA A 216 -18.33 -0.86 -2.66
C ALA A 216 -18.49 -2.14 -1.85
N ASN A 217 -19.63 -2.80 -1.98
CA ASN A 217 -19.94 -4.07 -1.33
C ASN A 217 -19.96 -5.18 -2.36
N GLY A 218 -19.60 -6.39 -1.97
CA GLY A 218 -19.78 -7.57 -2.78
C GLY A 218 -19.86 -8.83 -1.94
N ASN A 219 -19.76 -9.97 -2.61
CA ASN A 219 -19.80 -11.27 -1.99
C ASN A 219 -18.63 -11.41 -1.00
N ASN A 220 -18.96 -11.39 0.29
CA ASN A 220 -18.03 -11.54 1.41
C ASN A 220 -16.95 -10.46 1.51
N ILE A 221 -17.14 -9.29 0.89
CA ILE A 221 -16.17 -8.20 0.90
C ILE A 221 -16.83 -6.81 0.93
N GLU A 222 -16.18 -5.88 1.63
CA GLU A 222 -16.46 -4.45 1.66
C GLU A 222 -15.16 -3.70 1.34
N ILE A 223 -15.17 -2.89 0.28
CA ILE A 223 -14.07 -2.03 -0.14
C ILE A 223 -14.52 -0.58 -0.02
N ASN A 224 -13.84 0.20 0.82
CA ASN A 224 -14.13 1.62 0.99
C ASN A 224 -12.98 2.47 0.49
N TYR A 225 -13.31 3.62 -0.10
CA TYR A 225 -12.35 4.70 -0.31
C TYR A 225 -12.76 5.95 0.46
N ILE A 226 -11.79 6.62 1.10
CA ILE A 226 -11.96 7.89 1.78
C ILE A 226 -10.90 8.86 1.25
N PHE A 227 -11.35 9.94 0.63
CA PHE A 227 -10.46 10.97 0.08
C PHE A 227 -9.89 11.83 1.23
N ALA A 228 -8.59 11.69 1.47
CA ALA A 228 -7.87 12.37 2.54
C ALA A 228 -6.41 12.62 2.10
N PRO A 229 -6.15 13.57 1.18
CA PRO A 229 -4.82 13.81 0.65
C PRO A 229 -3.83 14.25 1.73
N ILE A 230 -4.31 14.85 2.82
CA ILE A 230 -3.52 15.39 3.94
C ILE A 230 -4.04 14.76 5.25
N ILE A 231 -3.61 13.54 5.54
CA ILE A 231 -4.26 12.64 6.51
C ILE A 231 -4.26 13.16 7.97
N GLU A 232 -3.32 14.02 8.34
CA GLU A 232 -3.19 14.62 9.68
C GLU A 232 -4.25 15.69 9.96
N ARG A 233 -4.95 16.17 8.93
CA ARG A 233 -6.11 17.05 9.09
C ARG A 233 -7.33 16.22 9.47
N LYS A 234 -8.31 16.87 10.11
CA LYS A 234 -9.62 16.25 10.36
C LYS A 234 -10.44 16.22 9.07
N VAL A 235 -11.45 15.37 9.02
CA VAL A 235 -12.46 15.41 7.94
C VAL A 235 -13.13 16.78 7.95
N ALA A 236 -12.87 17.57 6.91
CA ALA A 236 -13.51 18.86 6.70
C ALA A 236 -14.79 18.71 5.88
N LYS A 237 -15.77 19.60 6.09
CA LYS A 237 -16.91 19.71 5.18
C LYS A 237 -16.41 20.12 3.79
N PRO A 238 -16.97 19.56 2.70
CA PRO A 238 -16.76 20.10 1.37
C PRO A 238 -17.26 21.55 1.35
N ILE A 239 -16.33 22.51 1.31
CA ILE A 239 -16.69 23.90 1.04
C ILE A 239 -16.69 24.05 -0.49
N PRO A 240 -17.80 24.49 -1.11
CA PRO A 240 -17.84 24.78 -2.55
C PRO A 240 -16.72 25.76 -2.94
N GLY A 241 -15.93 25.43 -3.96
CA GLY A 241 -14.80 26.24 -4.43
C GLY A 241 -13.48 26.08 -3.66
N TYR A 242 -13.40 25.18 -2.68
CA TYR A 242 -12.24 25.07 -1.79
C TYR A 242 -11.18 24.06 -2.23
N ASP A 243 -9.97 24.35 -1.74
CA ASP A 243 -8.76 23.55 -1.86
C ASP A 243 -8.93 22.15 -1.24
N PHE A 244 -8.74 21.08 -2.03
CA PHE A 244 -8.77 19.70 -1.55
C PHE A 244 -7.73 19.41 -0.47
N LEU A 245 -6.72 20.27 -0.33
CA LEU A 245 -5.75 20.15 0.75
C LEU A 245 -6.40 20.26 2.13
N GLY A 246 -7.60 20.85 2.25
CA GLY A 246 -8.34 20.91 3.51
C GLY A 246 -8.85 19.55 4.04
N TYR A 247 -8.83 18.50 3.22
CA TYR A 247 -9.38 17.19 3.57
C TYR A 247 -8.32 16.30 4.23
N GLY A 248 -8.66 15.76 5.40
CA GLY A 248 -7.88 14.73 6.07
C GLY A 248 -8.75 13.63 6.67
N ALA A 249 -8.12 12.76 7.46
CA ALA A 249 -8.77 11.59 8.05
C ALA A 249 -8.32 11.33 9.51
N ARG A 250 -7.70 12.31 10.16
CA ARG A 250 -7.13 12.17 11.51
C ARG A 250 -8.16 11.66 12.52
N ASP A 251 -9.36 12.25 12.53
CA ASP A 251 -10.45 11.87 13.43
C ASP A 251 -10.95 10.44 13.18
N ILE A 252 -10.93 9.99 11.92
CA ILE A 252 -11.23 8.60 11.56
C ILE A 252 -10.22 7.66 12.23
N PHE A 253 -8.92 7.95 12.06
CA PHE A 253 -7.86 7.16 12.65
C PHE A 253 -7.86 7.20 14.17
N GLU A 254 -8.16 8.35 14.80
CA GLU A 254 -8.29 8.48 16.25
C GLU A 254 -9.41 7.56 16.77
N VAL A 255 -10.62 7.64 16.19
CA VAL A 255 -11.76 6.79 16.57
C VAL A 255 -11.47 5.31 16.35
N TRP A 256 -10.93 4.95 15.19
CA TRP A 256 -10.57 3.57 14.90
C TRP A 256 -9.48 3.06 15.82
N SER A 257 -8.50 3.89 16.23
CA SER A 257 -7.44 3.50 17.17
C SER A 257 -7.95 3.12 18.56
N GLU A 258 -9.20 3.47 18.87
CA GLU A 258 -9.93 3.09 20.08
C GLU A 258 -10.85 1.87 19.87
N GLY A 259 -10.78 1.21 18.70
CA GLY A 259 -11.64 0.06 18.35
C GLY A 259 -13.09 0.44 18.03
N LYS A 260 -13.40 1.72 17.84
CA LYS A 260 -14.76 2.21 17.62
C LYS A 260 -15.09 2.35 16.13
N SER A 261 -16.38 2.41 15.80
CA SER A 261 -16.83 2.78 14.45
C SER A 261 -16.88 4.29 14.29
N TRP A 262 -16.43 4.82 13.15
CA TRP A 262 -16.49 6.24 12.84
C TRP A 262 -17.80 6.58 12.13
N ILE A 263 -18.46 7.65 12.54
CA ILE A 263 -19.76 8.07 11.98
C ILE A 263 -19.57 9.34 11.18
N ASN A 264 -19.78 9.27 9.87
CA ASN A 264 -19.87 10.43 9.01
C ASN A 264 -21.27 11.06 9.14
N ILE A 265 -21.41 11.99 10.08
CA ILE A 265 -22.67 12.68 10.36
C ILE A 265 -23.22 13.43 9.14
N HIS A 266 -22.38 13.83 8.18
CA HIS A 266 -22.82 14.57 6.99
C HIS A 266 -23.40 13.67 5.91
N ARG A 267 -23.04 12.38 5.92
CA ARG A 267 -23.52 11.39 4.94
C ARG A 267 -24.43 10.35 5.55
N ASN A 268 -24.69 10.42 6.86
CA ASN A 268 -25.38 9.39 7.61
C ASN A 268 -24.78 7.99 7.36
N GLN A 269 -23.44 7.92 7.30
CA GLN A 269 -22.69 6.70 6.99
C GLN A 269 -21.86 6.29 8.20
N THR A 270 -21.93 5.02 8.58
CA THR A 270 -21.09 4.45 9.63
C THR A 270 -20.00 3.60 8.99
N PHE A 271 -18.75 3.90 9.31
CA PHE A 271 -17.58 3.16 8.88
C PHE A 271 -17.03 2.37 10.07
N HIS A 272 -17.26 1.06 10.02
CA HIS A 272 -16.68 0.13 10.98
C HIS A 272 -15.16 0.05 10.85
N LEU A 273 -14.49 -0.38 11.91
CA LEU A 273 -13.07 -0.69 11.87
C LEU A 273 -12.81 -1.74 10.78
N PRO A 274 -12.02 -1.45 9.73
CA PRO A 274 -11.73 -2.41 8.69
C PRO A 274 -10.70 -3.45 9.17
N HIS A 275 -10.60 -4.56 8.45
CA HIS A 275 -9.59 -5.59 8.69
C HIS A 275 -8.22 -5.20 8.10
N LEU A 276 -8.23 -4.33 7.07
CA LEU A 276 -7.06 -3.73 6.47
C LEU A 276 -7.32 -2.26 6.16
N VAL A 277 -6.41 -1.40 6.59
CA VAL A 277 -6.33 0.02 6.20
C VAL A 277 -5.17 0.21 5.25
N VAL A 278 -5.43 0.63 4.02
CA VAL A 278 -4.38 1.04 3.07
C VAL A 278 -4.32 2.56 3.06
N VAL A 279 -3.24 3.14 3.58
CA VAL A 279 -3.12 4.59 3.80
C VAL A 279 -1.88 5.18 3.12
N ASN A 280 -2.06 6.30 2.41
CA ASN A 280 -0.95 7.09 1.89
C ASN A 280 -1.28 8.59 1.95
N THR A 281 -0.26 9.40 2.20
CA THR A 281 -0.25 10.87 2.03
C THR A 281 1.14 11.28 1.57
N GLY A 282 1.30 12.43 0.92
CA GLY A 282 2.61 12.93 0.50
C GLY A 282 2.59 13.62 -0.85
N MET A 283 1.88 13.03 -1.82
CA MET A 283 1.87 13.46 -3.22
C MET A 283 1.09 14.76 -3.49
N TRP A 284 0.52 15.39 -2.46
CA TRP A 284 -0.10 16.70 -2.62
C TRP A 284 0.66 17.84 -1.95
N TYR A 285 1.60 17.55 -1.04
CA TYR A 285 2.48 18.58 -0.49
C TYR A 285 3.35 19.18 -1.60
N ASN A 286 3.87 18.35 -2.50
CA ASN A 286 4.69 18.75 -3.65
C ASN A 286 3.94 19.48 -4.78
N MET A 287 2.62 19.57 -4.73
CA MET A 287 1.85 20.18 -5.82
C MET A 287 1.68 21.69 -5.68
N LYS A 288 1.91 22.27 -4.49
CA LYS A 288 1.67 23.70 -4.26
C LYS A 288 2.75 24.44 -3.49
N THR A 289 3.76 23.72 -2.99
CA THR A 289 4.79 24.32 -2.16
C THR A 289 6.18 23.94 -2.67
N PRO A 290 7.21 24.75 -2.38
CA PRO A 290 8.60 24.37 -2.57
C PRO A 290 8.92 23.05 -1.86
N ALA A 291 9.91 22.30 -2.35
CA ALA A 291 10.24 20.97 -1.84
C ALA A 291 10.56 20.97 -0.34
N GLU A 292 11.25 21.99 0.16
CA GLU A 292 11.61 22.13 1.57
C GLU A 292 10.37 22.29 2.45
N VAL A 293 9.41 23.10 1.98
CA VAL A 293 8.12 23.28 2.65
C VAL A 293 7.32 21.98 2.62
N ALA A 294 7.27 21.29 1.49
CA ALA A 294 6.59 20.01 1.35
C ALA A 294 7.15 18.95 2.32
N VAL A 295 8.47 18.85 2.44
CA VAL A 295 9.15 17.94 3.38
C VAL A 295 8.85 18.33 4.83
N SER A 296 8.94 19.63 5.16
CA SER A 296 8.62 20.13 6.50
C SER A 296 7.18 19.82 6.90
N GLU A 297 6.20 20.08 6.02
CA GLU A 297 4.80 19.75 6.24
C GLU A 297 4.59 18.25 6.41
N PHE A 298 5.27 17.43 5.60
CA PHE A 298 5.22 15.97 5.74
C PHE A 298 5.82 15.48 7.06
N ILE A 299 6.94 16.05 7.52
CA ILE A 299 7.52 15.74 8.85
C ILE A 299 6.51 16.06 9.96
N HIS A 300 5.85 17.21 9.86
CA HIS A 300 4.81 17.62 10.80
C HIS A 300 3.63 16.64 10.79
N ALA A 301 3.15 16.25 9.61
CA ALA A 301 2.11 15.25 9.44
C ALA A 301 2.48 13.92 10.10
N MET A 302 3.71 13.43 9.85
CA MET A 302 4.19 12.20 10.45
C MET A 302 4.35 12.33 11.97
N HIS A 303 4.74 13.49 12.51
CA HIS A 303 4.77 13.71 13.95
C HIS A 303 3.39 13.53 14.60
N ILE A 304 2.33 14.05 13.97
CA ILE A 304 0.94 13.90 14.43
C ILE A 304 0.46 12.45 14.26
N MET A 305 0.69 11.86 13.10
CA MET A 305 0.06 10.60 12.71
C MET A 305 0.74 9.37 13.31
N THR A 306 2.04 9.40 13.56
CA THR A 306 2.79 8.27 14.12
C THR A 306 2.15 7.65 15.37
N PRO A 307 1.85 8.39 16.45
CA PRO A 307 1.23 7.79 17.63
C PRO A 307 -0.15 7.21 17.36
N ILE A 308 -0.93 7.79 16.44
CA ILE A 308 -2.27 7.30 16.08
C ILE A 308 -2.16 5.99 15.30
N LEU A 309 -1.33 5.96 14.25
CA LEU A 309 -1.09 4.76 13.43
C LEU A 309 -0.46 3.63 14.24
N LYS A 310 0.43 3.94 15.19
CA LYS A 310 0.98 2.98 16.15
C LYS A 310 -0.07 2.31 17.01
N ARG A 311 -1.09 3.05 17.47
CA ARG A 311 -2.21 2.45 18.23
C ARG A 311 -3.13 1.65 17.32
N LEU A 312 -3.49 2.20 16.17
CA LEU A 312 -4.36 1.55 15.20
C LEU A 312 -3.79 0.21 14.71
N SER A 313 -2.49 0.16 14.42
CA SER A 313 -1.81 -1.06 13.95
C SER A 313 -1.75 -2.20 14.97
N LYS A 314 -2.12 -1.96 16.24
CA LYS A 314 -2.26 -3.03 17.25
C LYS A 314 -3.59 -3.77 17.17
N ILE A 315 -4.60 -3.20 16.52
CA ILE A 315 -5.97 -3.73 16.50
C ILE A 315 -6.46 -4.06 15.09
N THR A 316 -5.88 -3.43 14.06
CA THR A 316 -6.12 -3.74 12.66
C THR A 316 -4.81 -3.68 11.87
N ARG A 317 -4.79 -4.29 10.69
CA ARG A 317 -3.63 -4.20 9.79
C ARG A 317 -3.61 -2.83 9.12
N VAL A 318 -2.47 -2.16 9.18
CA VAL A 318 -2.25 -0.88 8.50
C VAL A 318 -1.13 -1.08 7.48
N LEU A 319 -1.44 -0.85 6.22
CA LEU A 319 -0.51 -0.87 5.10
C LEU A 319 -0.27 0.56 4.62
N TRP A 320 0.99 0.95 4.55
CA TRP A 320 1.46 2.22 4.02
C TRP A 320 2.25 1.98 2.72
N PRO A 321 1.63 2.16 1.55
CA PRO A 321 2.36 2.17 0.29
C PRO A 321 3.35 3.34 0.28
N LEU A 322 4.59 3.10 -0.12
CA LEU A 322 5.59 4.14 -0.32
C LEU A 322 5.28 4.97 -1.58
N HIS A 323 5.85 6.16 -1.62
CA HIS A 323 5.82 7.00 -2.81
C HIS A 323 6.64 6.36 -3.92
N GLY A 324 5.99 6.10 -5.05
CA GLY A 324 6.67 5.90 -6.33
C GLY A 324 7.09 7.24 -6.94
N PRO A 325 7.99 7.20 -7.94
CA PRO A 325 8.54 8.39 -8.58
C PRO A 325 7.43 9.26 -9.23
N ILE A 326 7.73 10.55 -9.39
CA ILE A 326 6.93 11.51 -10.17
C ILE A 326 7.86 12.07 -11.23
N LYS A 327 7.44 12.03 -12.49
CA LYS A 327 8.30 12.47 -13.60
C LYS A 327 8.22 13.99 -13.77
N GLU A 328 9.30 14.57 -14.29
CA GLU A 328 9.50 16.01 -14.48
C GLU A 328 8.37 16.68 -15.29
N ASN A 329 8.13 17.98 -15.06
CA ASN A 329 7.09 18.86 -15.64
C ASN A 329 5.68 18.80 -15.03
N LEU A 330 5.44 18.02 -13.97
CA LEU A 330 4.10 17.87 -13.38
C LEU A 330 3.96 18.27 -11.92
N ALA A 331 5.07 18.68 -11.33
CA ALA A 331 5.12 19.21 -9.97
C ALA A 331 5.21 20.74 -9.97
N TYR A 332 5.04 21.35 -8.80
CA TYR A 332 4.94 22.81 -8.66
C TYR A 332 6.11 23.57 -9.31
N THR A 333 7.31 23.02 -9.20
CA THR A 333 8.52 23.44 -9.90
C THR A 333 8.83 22.45 -11.02
N PRO A 334 8.53 22.80 -12.30
CA PRO A 334 8.70 21.90 -13.45
C PRO A 334 10.13 21.38 -13.62
N ASP A 335 11.10 22.17 -13.20
CA ASP A 335 12.55 21.93 -13.36
C ASP A 335 13.18 21.16 -12.19
N LEU A 336 12.41 20.84 -11.14
CA LEU A 336 12.92 20.09 -9.99
C LEU A 336 12.66 18.60 -10.19
N ASP A 337 13.70 17.76 -10.06
CA ASP A 337 13.51 16.31 -9.86
C ASP A 337 12.91 16.12 -8.46
N TRP A 338 11.63 15.71 -8.41
CA TRP A 338 10.91 15.44 -7.16
C TRP A 338 11.22 14.06 -6.58
N THR A 339 11.93 13.20 -7.30
CA THR A 339 12.22 11.85 -6.81
C THR A 339 13.02 11.86 -5.50
N PRO A 340 14.11 12.65 -5.35
CA PRO A 340 14.83 12.75 -4.07
C PRO A 340 13.95 13.23 -2.91
N VAL A 341 12.97 14.12 -3.19
CA VAL A 341 12.03 14.62 -2.17
C VAL A 341 11.13 13.48 -1.69
N LEU A 342 10.59 12.69 -2.62
CA LEU A 342 9.74 11.54 -2.29
C LEU A 342 10.54 10.43 -1.58
N ASP A 343 11.78 10.19 -1.99
CA ASP A 343 12.67 9.23 -1.32
C ASP A 343 12.97 9.66 0.14
N LEU A 344 13.13 10.95 0.38
CA LEU A 344 13.25 11.49 1.72
C LEU A 344 11.96 11.32 2.53
N MET A 345 10.79 11.58 1.96
CA MET A 345 9.50 11.33 2.62
C MET A 345 9.32 9.84 2.97
N ASN A 346 9.71 8.93 2.07
CA ASN A 346 9.75 7.48 2.35
C ASN A 346 10.69 7.16 3.52
N SER A 347 11.87 7.78 3.55
CA SER A 347 12.85 7.62 4.66
C SER A 347 12.32 8.14 6.00
N ILE A 348 11.63 9.29 6.00
CA ILE A 348 10.97 9.84 7.19
C ILE A 348 9.88 8.89 7.68
N THR A 349 9.06 8.38 6.77
CA THR A 349 8.00 7.40 7.08
C THR A 349 8.58 6.20 7.82
N TRP A 350 9.69 5.66 7.32
CA TRP A 350 10.41 4.57 7.98
C TRP A 350 10.83 4.90 9.39
N LEU A 351 11.58 5.99 9.55
CA LEU A 351 12.19 6.35 10.83
C LEU A 351 11.10 6.52 11.90
N LYS A 352 9.91 6.97 11.49
CA LYS A 352 8.77 7.18 12.36
C LYS A 352 7.96 5.91 12.65
N LEU A 353 7.84 5.00 11.69
CA LEU A 353 6.95 3.84 11.77
C LEU A 353 7.67 2.48 11.93
N ARG A 354 9.00 2.41 11.83
CA ARG A 354 9.75 1.13 11.93
C ARG A 354 9.56 0.39 13.25
N ASP A 355 9.29 1.12 14.33
CA ASP A 355 9.02 0.56 15.66
C ASP A 355 7.50 0.47 15.91
N SER A 356 6.75 0.03 14.90
CA SER A 356 5.29 -0.15 14.94
C SER A 356 4.87 -1.39 14.17
N ASN A 357 3.59 -1.75 14.28
CA ASN A 357 2.98 -2.82 13.48
C ASN A 357 2.44 -2.30 12.13
N VAL A 358 2.83 -1.10 11.70
CA VAL A 358 2.45 -0.56 10.38
C VAL A 358 3.35 -1.16 9.32
N TRP A 359 2.72 -1.84 8.36
CA TRP A 359 3.39 -2.46 7.23
C TRP A 359 3.70 -1.38 6.23
N LEU A 360 4.97 -1.18 5.92
CA LEU A 360 5.38 -0.26 4.88
C LEU A 360 5.73 -1.06 3.63
N TRP A 361 5.41 -0.56 2.43
CA TRP A 361 5.40 -1.40 1.24
C TRP A 361 5.77 -0.66 -0.05
N ASP A 362 6.61 -1.27 -0.87
CA ASP A 362 7.15 -0.65 -2.09
C ASP A 362 7.07 -1.56 -3.33
N THR A 363 5.94 -1.56 -4.02
CA THR A 363 5.82 -2.14 -5.38
C THR A 363 6.06 -1.11 -6.48
N ARG A 364 5.74 0.16 -6.19
CA ARG A 364 5.75 1.22 -7.20
C ARG A 364 7.16 1.59 -7.62
N THR A 365 8.11 1.68 -6.70
CA THR A 365 9.50 2.01 -7.05
C THR A 365 10.17 0.91 -7.88
N ILE A 366 9.71 -0.35 -7.74
CA ILE A 366 10.27 -1.52 -8.44
C ILE A 366 9.75 -1.61 -9.89
N LEU A 367 8.57 -1.06 -10.17
CA LEU A 367 7.87 -1.26 -11.44
C LEU A 367 7.69 0.04 -12.24
N MET A 368 7.65 1.20 -11.60
CA MET A 368 7.47 2.48 -12.29
C MET A 368 8.75 2.96 -12.96
N LEU A 369 8.57 3.62 -14.10
CA LEU A 369 9.58 4.48 -14.71
C LEU A 369 9.75 5.75 -13.86
N ARG A 370 11.01 6.13 -13.63
CA ARG A 370 11.40 7.27 -12.81
C ARG A 370 11.35 8.58 -13.60
N GLN A 371 11.78 8.57 -14.85
CA GLN A 371 11.97 9.79 -15.63
C GLN A 371 11.04 9.85 -16.83
N LYS A 372 10.73 11.07 -17.26
CA LYS A 372 9.96 11.34 -18.49
C LYS A 372 10.73 10.85 -19.72
N GLN A 373 12.05 11.01 -19.69
CA GLN A 373 12.94 10.56 -20.76
C GLN A 373 12.82 9.05 -20.99
N GLU A 374 12.72 8.23 -19.93
CA GLU A 374 12.53 6.78 -20.06
C GLU A 374 11.22 6.44 -20.80
N CYS A 375 10.16 7.24 -20.64
CA CYS A 375 8.93 7.07 -21.42
C CYS A 375 9.13 7.40 -22.90
N PHE A 376 9.85 8.49 -23.21
CA PHE A 376 10.12 8.87 -24.60
C PHE A 376 11.00 7.82 -25.30
N GLU A 377 12.00 7.29 -24.61
CA GLU A 377 12.89 6.27 -25.18
C GLU A 377 12.15 4.96 -25.46
N LEU A 378 11.21 4.55 -24.60
CA LEU A 378 10.33 3.41 -24.91
C LEU A 378 9.45 3.70 -26.13
N TYR A 379 8.99 4.93 -26.30
CA TYR A 379 8.24 5.34 -27.49
C TYR A 379 9.09 5.24 -28.75
N GLU A 380 10.31 5.78 -28.73
CA GLU A 380 11.26 5.73 -29.86
C GLU A 380 11.70 4.31 -30.20
N ALA A 381 11.78 3.41 -29.21
CA ALA A 381 12.05 2.00 -29.40
C ALA A 381 10.87 1.21 -30.01
N GLY A 382 9.75 1.87 -30.34
CA GLY A 382 8.54 1.21 -30.86
C GLY A 382 7.72 0.48 -29.78
N LEU A 383 8.10 0.59 -28.52
CA LEU A 383 7.39 0.02 -27.36
C LEU A 383 6.36 0.99 -26.76
N GLY A 384 6.25 2.20 -27.33
CA GLY A 384 5.35 3.25 -26.85
C GLY A 384 3.90 2.79 -26.72
N ASN A 385 3.38 2.16 -27.76
CA ASN A 385 1.99 1.70 -27.79
C ASN A 385 1.74 0.49 -26.88
N VAL A 386 2.80 -0.18 -26.42
CA VAL A 386 2.77 -1.46 -25.72
C VAL A 386 2.96 -1.26 -24.20
N LEU A 387 3.81 -0.32 -23.78
CA LEU A 387 4.24 -0.16 -22.38
C LEU A 387 3.90 1.20 -21.73
N LEU A 388 3.54 2.24 -22.49
CA LEU A 388 3.36 3.59 -21.92
C LEU A 388 2.20 3.68 -20.92
N LEU A 389 1.07 3.03 -21.23
CA LEU A 389 -0.09 3.00 -20.35
C LEU A 389 0.18 2.18 -19.08
N GLU A 390 1.00 1.15 -19.22
CA GLU A 390 1.22 0.15 -18.17
C GLU A 390 2.28 0.57 -17.14
N LEU A 391 3.21 1.44 -17.52
CA LEU A 391 4.33 1.89 -16.66
C LEU A 391 4.19 3.33 -16.13
N GLY A 392 3.02 3.95 -16.29
CA GLY A 392 2.72 5.27 -15.72
C GLY A 392 3.32 6.44 -16.52
N CYS A 393 3.28 6.35 -17.85
CA CYS A 393 3.72 7.43 -18.75
C CYS A 393 2.57 8.33 -19.24
N LEU A 394 1.31 8.04 -18.90
CA LEU A 394 0.18 8.81 -19.42
C LEU A 394 0.09 10.19 -18.77
N ASP A 395 -0.07 10.24 -17.45
CA ASP A 395 -0.18 11.48 -16.69
C ASP A 395 1.03 11.74 -15.80
N MET A 396 2.08 10.94 -15.98
CA MET A 396 3.38 11.00 -15.31
C MET A 396 3.38 11.15 -13.76
N LYS A 397 2.22 11.03 -13.10
CA LYS A 397 2.00 11.15 -11.65
C LYS A 397 1.55 9.85 -11.03
N HIS A 398 0.64 9.15 -11.71
CA HIS A 398 0.06 7.91 -11.24
C HIS A 398 0.84 6.72 -11.81
N ALA A 399 0.78 5.62 -11.07
CA ALA A 399 1.28 4.34 -11.53
C ALA A 399 0.41 3.84 -12.70
N GLY A 400 1.04 3.19 -13.68
CA GLY A 400 0.32 2.50 -14.74
C GLY A 400 -0.38 1.24 -14.23
N LYS A 401 -1.24 0.62 -15.05
CA LYS A 401 -2.13 -0.44 -14.56
C LYS A 401 -1.36 -1.67 -14.09
N ASP A 402 -0.30 -2.08 -14.77
CA ASP A 402 0.51 -3.23 -14.32
C ASP A 402 1.25 -2.99 -13.00
N VAL A 403 1.71 -1.76 -12.78
CA VAL A 403 2.27 -1.37 -11.49
C VAL A 403 1.19 -1.50 -10.41
N GLU A 404 -0.03 -1.03 -10.67
CA GLU A 404 -1.17 -1.16 -9.76
C GLU A 404 -1.62 -2.61 -9.59
N ARG A 405 -1.55 -3.46 -10.63
CA ARG A 405 -1.83 -4.90 -10.52
C ARG A 405 -0.83 -5.58 -9.61
N GLY A 406 0.46 -5.29 -9.76
CA GLY A 406 1.48 -5.73 -8.80
C GLY A 406 1.17 -5.19 -7.40
N ALA A 407 0.68 -3.95 -7.33
CA ALA A 407 0.29 -3.33 -6.07
C ALA A 407 -0.83 -4.16 -5.36
N ILE A 408 -1.91 -4.42 -6.10
CA ILE A 408 -3.09 -5.15 -5.64
C ILE A 408 -2.75 -6.58 -5.26
N ASN A 409 -1.93 -7.26 -6.04
CA ASN A 409 -1.51 -8.63 -5.73
C ASN A 409 -0.80 -8.72 -4.39
N MET A 410 0.04 -7.74 -4.04
CA MET A 410 0.67 -7.71 -2.72
C MET A 410 -0.33 -7.51 -1.57
N ILE A 411 -1.37 -6.70 -1.78
CA ILE A 411 -2.47 -6.58 -0.82
C ILE A 411 -3.15 -7.94 -0.63
N TRP A 412 -3.38 -8.69 -1.70
CA TRP A 412 -3.94 -10.04 -1.60
C TRP A 412 -2.99 -11.03 -0.95
N ASN A 413 -1.69 -10.98 -1.24
CA ASN A 413 -0.70 -11.81 -0.55
C ASN A 413 -0.74 -11.56 0.96
N LEU A 414 -0.82 -10.30 1.38
CA LEU A 414 -0.96 -9.93 2.79
C LEU A 414 -2.22 -10.50 3.44
N VAL A 415 -3.36 -10.39 2.77
CA VAL A 415 -4.65 -10.79 3.35
C VAL A 415 -4.86 -12.30 3.30
N CYS A 416 -4.46 -12.93 2.20
CA CYS A 416 -4.94 -14.26 1.82
C CYS A 416 -3.91 -15.38 1.95
N ASN A 417 -2.60 -15.11 1.95
CA ASN A 417 -1.62 -16.20 1.91
C ASN A 417 -1.71 -17.12 3.15
N SER A 418 -1.83 -16.54 4.34
CA SER A 418 -2.06 -17.32 5.58
C SER A 418 -3.39 -18.08 5.58
N LEU A 419 -4.42 -17.56 4.90
CA LEU A 419 -5.75 -18.18 4.83
C LEU A 419 -5.83 -19.33 3.83
N LEU A 420 -5.10 -19.21 2.73
CA LEU A 420 -5.04 -20.19 1.67
C LEU A 420 -3.90 -21.20 1.88
N ASN A 421 -3.19 -21.12 3.01
CA ASN A 421 -2.04 -21.97 3.35
C ASN A 421 -1.00 -21.98 2.20
N MET A 422 -0.67 -20.78 1.70
CA MET A 422 0.28 -20.62 0.61
C MET A 422 1.70 -21.01 1.06
N LYS A 423 2.52 -21.48 0.11
CA LYS A 423 3.90 -21.90 0.42
C LYS A 423 4.70 -20.75 1.05
N THR A 424 5.56 -21.07 2.02
CA THR A 424 6.47 -20.14 2.74
C THR A 424 7.44 -19.37 1.85
N THR A 425 7.56 -19.75 0.57
CA THR A 425 8.32 -19.02 -0.45
C THR A 425 7.60 -17.76 -0.93
N HIS A 426 6.32 -17.59 -0.60
CA HIS A 426 5.53 -16.44 -0.99
C HIS A 426 5.64 -15.32 0.03
N CYS A 427 5.49 -14.11 -0.46
CA CYS A 427 5.42 -12.91 0.34
C CYS A 427 4.27 -12.98 1.36
N CYS A 428 4.50 -12.71 2.65
CA CYS A 428 3.43 -12.70 3.69
C CYS A 428 2.71 -14.05 3.95
N SER A 429 3.30 -15.18 3.57
CA SER A 429 2.76 -16.53 3.84
C SER A 429 3.01 -17.02 5.26
#